data_AF-A0A258R148-F1
#
_entry.id   AF-A0A258R148-F1
#
_cell.length_a   1.000
_cell.length_b   1.000
_cell.length_c   1.000
_cell.angle_alpha   90.00
_cell.angle_beta   90.00
_cell.angle_gamma   90.00
#
_symmetry.space_group_name_H-M   'P 1'
#
loop_
_entity.id
_entity.type
_entity.pdbx_description
1 polymer ?
#
loop_
_entity_poly.entity_id
_entity_poly.type
_entity_poly.pdbx_seq_one_letter_code
_entity_poly.pdbx_strand_id
1 'polypeptide(L)'
;MSGPKKPLTPAGSASEAELAAFLAAARDLGPTRADGQRGRLAFAMDATFSRQPTWDLACRLQGDLFSAAADLGGLDVQLIYYRGLSECRASPWVSDPARLGALMGAIACQGGHTQISRVLGHLAKEAQRS
;
A
#
# COMPACT_ATOMS: atom_id res chain seq x y z
N MET A 1 -34.85 24.04 0.75
CA MET A 1 -35.34 23.45 2.01
C MET A 1 -34.94 21.99 2.03
N SER A 2 -33.93 21.62 2.82
CA SER A 2 -33.49 20.23 2.95
C SER A 2 -34.14 19.65 4.22
N GLY A 3 -34.99 18.64 4.06
CA GLY A 3 -35.65 17.96 5.19
C GLY A 3 -34.65 17.25 6.11
N PRO A 4 -35.07 16.88 7.34
CA PRO A 4 -34.18 16.31 8.33
C PRO A 4 -33.65 14.95 7.85
N LYS A 5 -32.32 14.79 7.88
CA LYS A 5 -31.66 13.51 7.64
C LYS A 5 -32.01 12.56 8.80
N LYS A 6 -32.61 11.42 8.46
CA LYS A 6 -32.93 10.34 9.40
C LYS A 6 -31.63 9.88 10.11
N PRO A 7 -31.60 9.81 11.45
CA PRO A 7 -30.41 9.34 12.15
C PRO A 7 -30.12 7.88 11.76
N LEU A 8 -28.85 7.60 11.47
CA LEU A 8 -28.36 6.23 11.30
C LEU A 8 -28.34 5.57 12.67
N THR A 9 -29.39 4.81 12.99
CA THR A 9 -29.41 3.89 14.13
C THR A 9 -28.29 2.86 13.95
N PRO A 10 -27.55 2.47 15.01
CA PRO A 10 -26.65 1.33 14.92
C PRO A 10 -27.48 0.11 14.50
N ALA A 11 -26.99 -0.66 13.53
CA ALA A 11 -27.58 -1.95 13.22
C ALA A 11 -27.61 -2.78 14.52
N GLY A 12 -28.74 -3.44 14.79
CA GLY A 12 -28.89 -4.31 15.96
C GLY A 12 -27.80 -5.39 15.98
N SER A 13 -27.56 -5.99 17.16
CA SER A 13 -26.64 -7.12 17.29
C SER A 13 -27.02 -8.23 16.31
N ALA A 14 -26.08 -8.67 15.48
CA ALA A 14 -26.29 -9.79 14.58
C ALA A 14 -26.73 -11.03 15.37
N SER A 15 -27.72 -11.73 14.84
CA SER A 15 -28.13 -13.02 15.38
C SER A 15 -27.01 -14.05 15.24
N GLU A 16 -27.03 -15.07 16.09
CA GLU A 16 -26.06 -16.17 16.04
C GLU A 16 -26.08 -16.89 14.68
N ALA A 17 -27.26 -16.96 14.04
CA ALA A 17 -27.43 -17.50 12.70
C ALA A 17 -26.76 -16.63 11.62
N GLU A 18 -26.86 -15.30 11.71
CA GLU A 18 -26.18 -14.37 10.79
C GLU A 18 -24.66 -14.44 10.96
N LEU A 19 -24.17 -14.56 12.19
CA LEU A 19 -22.74 -14.74 12.47
C LEU A 19 -22.24 -16.08 11.94
N ALA A 20 -22.98 -17.17 12.16
CA ALA A 20 -22.62 -18.50 11.65
C ALA A 20 -22.60 -18.53 10.12
N ALA A 21 -23.61 -17.93 9.46
CA ALA A 21 -23.67 -17.80 8.02
C ALA A 21 -22.51 -16.96 7.46
N PHE A 22 -22.17 -15.86 8.12
CA PHE A 22 -21.01 -15.04 7.75
C PHE A 22 -19.70 -15.81 7.88
N LEU A 23 -19.47 -16.52 8.98
CA LEU A 23 -18.26 -17.30 9.20
C LEU A 23 -18.14 -18.48 8.22
N ALA A 24 -19.27 -19.12 7.87
CA ALA A 24 -19.29 -20.15 6.83
C ALA A 24 -18.92 -19.55 5.47
N ALA A 25 -19.53 -18.43 5.08
CA ALA A 25 -19.21 -17.73 3.84
C ALA A 25 -17.73 -17.25 3.80
N ALA A 26 -17.20 -16.77 4.93
CA ALA A 26 -15.81 -16.34 5.06
C ALA A 26 -14.81 -17.49 4.89
N ARG A 27 -15.16 -18.69 5.36
CA ARG A 27 -14.35 -19.90 5.17
C ARG A 27 -14.40 -20.42 3.72
N ASP A 28 -15.58 -20.36 3.11
CA ASP A 28 -15.80 -20.82 1.73
C ASP A 28 -15.19 -19.90 0.66
N LEU A 29 -14.92 -18.64 1.00
CA LEU A 29 -14.25 -17.69 0.10
C LEU A 29 -12.83 -18.13 -0.31
N GLY A 30 -12.23 -19.13 0.35
CA GLY A 30 -10.92 -19.67 0.03
C GLY A 30 -9.81 -18.61 0.10
N PRO A 31 -8.54 -18.97 -0.16
CA PRO A 31 -7.53 -17.95 -0.44
C PRO A 31 -7.98 -17.18 -1.69
N THR A 32 -8.04 -15.85 -1.60
CA THR A 32 -8.54 -14.95 -2.65
C THR A 32 -7.73 -14.99 -3.95
N ARG A 33 -6.71 -15.86 -4.04
CA ARG A 33 -5.82 -15.99 -5.18
C ARG A 33 -5.56 -17.43 -5.54
N ALA A 34 -5.63 -17.69 -6.85
CA ALA A 34 -5.18 -18.93 -7.45
C ALA A 34 -3.70 -19.16 -7.12
N ASP A 35 -3.33 -20.44 -6.96
CA ASP A 35 -1.96 -20.87 -6.75
C ASP A 35 -1.02 -20.24 -7.79
N GLY A 36 0.05 -19.60 -7.30
CA GLY A 36 1.05 -18.94 -8.13
C GLY A 36 0.83 -17.44 -8.39
N GLN A 37 -0.29 -16.85 -7.99
CA GLN A 37 -0.45 -15.39 -8.08
C GLN A 37 0.05 -14.67 -6.82
N ARG A 38 0.99 -13.73 -6.99
CA ARG A 38 1.54 -12.91 -5.90
C ARG A 38 0.77 -11.60 -5.73
N GLY A 39 0.43 -11.28 -4.47
CA GLY A 39 0.09 -9.94 -3.94
C GLY A 39 0.84 -8.83 -4.67
N ARG A 40 0.19 -7.73 -5.05
CA ARG A 40 0.91 -6.55 -5.55
C ARG A 40 0.72 -5.42 -4.56
N LEU A 41 1.82 -4.90 -4.03
CA LEU A 41 1.83 -3.78 -3.09
C LEU A 41 2.73 -2.66 -3.63
N ALA A 42 2.18 -1.48 -3.88
CA ALA A 42 2.99 -0.32 -4.21
C ALA A 42 3.27 0.50 -2.95
N PHE A 43 4.56 0.73 -2.66
CA PHE A 43 4.99 1.59 -1.58
C PHE A 43 5.49 2.93 -2.15
N ALA A 44 4.73 4.00 -1.90
CA ALA A 44 5.00 5.32 -2.44
C ALA A 44 5.54 6.27 -1.37
N MET A 45 6.68 6.91 -1.64
CA MET A 45 7.36 7.80 -0.71
C MET A 45 7.45 9.23 -1.21
N ASP A 46 7.12 10.15 -0.30
CA ASP A 46 7.39 11.57 -0.44
C ASP A 46 8.86 11.83 -0.07
N ALA A 47 9.75 11.90 -1.05
CA ALA A 47 11.17 12.20 -0.84
C ALA A 47 11.45 13.71 -1.00
N THR A 48 10.52 14.56 -0.56
CA THR A 48 10.76 16.01 -0.50
C THR A 48 11.56 16.41 0.76
N PHE A 49 12.24 17.55 0.70
CA PHE A 49 13.12 18.03 1.78
C PHE A 49 12.41 18.24 3.12
N SER A 50 11.09 18.53 3.11
CA SER A 50 10.29 18.65 4.33
C SER A 50 10.25 17.36 5.15
N ARG A 51 10.61 16.21 4.56
CA ARG A 51 10.65 14.90 5.19
C ARG A 51 12.03 14.51 5.73
N GLN A 52 13.07 15.31 5.48
CA GLN A 52 14.44 15.04 5.93
C GLN A 52 14.55 14.68 7.42
N PRO A 53 13.84 15.35 8.36
CA PRO A 53 13.98 15.05 9.79
C PRO A 53 13.56 13.64 10.19
N THR A 54 12.66 13.01 9.41
CA THR A 54 12.12 11.68 9.72
C THR A 54 12.48 10.64 8.65
N TRP A 55 13.33 11.00 7.68
CA TRP A 55 13.60 10.17 6.52
C TRP A 55 14.30 8.86 6.88
N ASP A 56 15.35 8.93 7.72
CA ASP A 56 16.11 7.76 8.14
C ASP A 56 15.25 6.79 8.96
N LEU A 57 14.34 7.33 9.79
CA LEU A 57 13.37 6.53 10.53
C LEU A 57 12.39 5.83 9.58
N ALA A 58 11.86 6.54 8.58
CA ALA A 58 10.97 5.96 7.59
C ALA A 58 11.66 4.85 6.79
N CYS A 59 12.90 5.08 6.33
CA CYS A 59 13.73 4.08 5.65
C CYS A 59 13.92 2.81 6.46
N ARG A 60 14.24 2.96 7.75
CA ARG A 60 14.40 1.82 8.66
C ARG A 60 13.10 1.05 8.85
N LEU A 61 12.03 1.73 9.28
CA LEU A 61 10.74 1.10 9.58
C LEU A 61 10.18 0.33 8.39
N GLN A 62 10.38 0.86 7.19
CA GLN A 62 9.90 0.21 5.99
C GLN A 62 10.78 -0.96 5.55
N GLY A 63 12.11 -0.88 5.78
CA GLY A 63 12.99 -2.03 5.64
C GLY A 63 12.57 -3.18 6.56
N ASP A 64 12.23 -2.87 7.81
CA ASP A 64 11.72 -3.85 8.78
C ASP A 64 10.39 -4.45 8.30
N LEU A 65 9.49 -3.64 7.74
CA LEU A 65 8.24 -4.10 7.14
C LEU A 65 8.49 -5.06 5.97
N PHE A 66 9.43 -4.76 5.08
CA PHE A 66 9.77 -5.65 3.96
C PHE A 66 10.37 -6.96 4.44
N SER A 67 11.22 -6.92 5.48
CA SER A 67 11.76 -8.13 6.09
C SER A 67 10.65 -8.99 6.71
N ALA A 68 9.71 -8.39 7.45
CA ALA A 68 8.60 -9.13 8.04
C ALA A 68 7.63 -9.69 6.97
N ALA A 69 7.40 -8.95 5.88
CA ALA A 69 6.57 -9.40 4.77
C ALA A 69 7.21 -10.55 3.96
N ALA A 70 8.55 -10.69 4.02
CA ALA A 70 9.27 -11.78 3.38
C ALA A 70 8.82 -13.16 3.86
N ASP A 71 8.66 -13.28 5.18
CA ASP A 71 8.32 -14.54 5.86
C ASP A 71 6.89 -15.00 5.52
N LEU A 72 6.01 -14.06 5.23
CA LEU A 72 4.64 -14.31 4.77
C LEU A 72 4.61 -14.74 3.28
N GLY A 73 5.61 -14.34 2.51
CA GLY A 73 5.73 -14.62 1.09
C GLY A 73 4.61 -13.98 0.24
N GLY A 74 4.62 -14.30 -1.06
CA GLY A 74 3.49 -14.00 -1.92
C GLY A 74 3.23 -12.52 -2.24
N LEU A 75 4.18 -11.60 -2.05
CA LEU A 75 4.04 -10.17 -2.37
C LEU A 75 5.11 -9.66 -3.35
N ASP A 76 4.70 -9.19 -4.52
CA ASP A 76 5.45 -8.32 -5.41
C ASP A 76 5.29 -6.88 -4.94
N VAL A 77 6.40 -6.23 -4.62
CA VAL A 77 6.40 -4.85 -4.13
C VAL A 77 6.97 -3.93 -5.19
N GLN A 78 6.32 -2.79 -5.41
CA GLN A 78 6.85 -1.72 -6.25
C GLN A 78 7.16 -0.50 -5.37
N LEU A 79 8.42 -0.10 -5.31
CA LEU A 79 8.83 1.15 -4.67
C LEU A 79 8.65 2.32 -5.64
N ILE A 80 7.94 3.34 -5.20
CA ILE A 80 7.69 4.59 -5.94
C ILE A 80 8.16 5.75 -5.08
N TYR A 81 8.78 6.76 -5.68
CA TYR A 81 9.04 8.01 -4.97
C TYR A 81 8.87 9.21 -5.89
N TYR A 82 8.60 10.36 -5.30
CA TYR A 82 8.72 11.66 -5.96
C TYR A 82 9.57 12.62 -5.13
N ARG A 83 10.29 13.50 -5.81
CA ARG A 83 11.13 14.56 -5.23
C ARG A 83 11.45 15.61 -6.28
N GLY A 84 12.18 16.66 -5.89
CA GLY A 84 12.59 17.67 -6.85
C GLY A 84 11.41 18.42 -7.45
N LEU A 85 11.62 19.03 -8.61
CA LEU A 85 10.57 19.77 -9.33
C LEU A 85 9.70 18.88 -10.22
N SER A 86 10.21 17.71 -10.64
CA SER A 86 9.53 16.87 -11.64
C SER A 86 9.93 15.39 -11.62
N GLU A 87 10.70 14.95 -10.62
CA GLU A 87 11.12 13.54 -10.52
C GLU A 87 10.03 12.71 -9.86
N CYS A 88 9.54 11.69 -10.57
CA CYS A 88 8.72 10.61 -10.02
C CYS A 88 9.19 9.31 -10.65
N ARG A 89 9.66 8.37 -9.83
CA ARG A 89 10.18 7.08 -10.31
C ARG A 89 9.43 5.93 -9.67
N ALA A 90 9.25 4.88 -10.46
CA ALA A 90 8.78 3.59 -10.01
C ALA A 90 9.86 2.55 -10.34
N SER A 91 10.17 1.69 -9.37
CA SER A 91 10.97 0.50 -9.61
C SER A 91 10.17 -0.55 -10.39
N PRO A 92 10.83 -1.60 -10.92
CA PRO A 92 10.13 -2.82 -11.28
C PRO A 92 9.39 -3.42 -10.08
N TRP A 93 8.48 -4.35 -10.32
CA TRP A 93 7.92 -5.19 -9.27
C TRP A 93 9.03 -6.12 -8.74
N VAL A 94 9.27 -6.09 -7.42
CA VAL A 94 10.35 -6.81 -6.75
C VAL A 94 9.77 -7.71 -5.66
N SER A 95 10.17 -8.97 -5.67
CA SER A 95 9.80 -9.97 -4.68
C SER A 95 10.82 -10.12 -3.55
N ASP A 96 12.06 -9.69 -3.79
CA ASP A 96 13.21 -9.84 -2.89
C ASP A 96 13.28 -8.66 -1.88
N PRO A 97 13.10 -8.94 -0.57
CA PRO A 97 13.19 -7.95 0.49
C PRO A 97 14.55 -7.24 0.56
N ALA A 98 15.66 -7.95 0.31
CA ALA A 98 16.99 -7.36 0.37
C ALA A 98 17.16 -6.31 -0.73
N ARG A 99 16.67 -6.62 -1.93
CA ARG A 99 16.64 -5.67 -3.05
C ARG A 99 15.73 -4.47 -2.78
N LEU A 100 14.59 -4.66 -2.10
CA LEU A 100 13.72 -3.55 -1.69
C LEU A 100 14.41 -2.63 -0.68
N GLY A 101 15.09 -3.19 0.32
CA GLY A 101 15.88 -2.42 1.28
C GLY A 101 16.99 -1.61 0.62
N ALA A 102 17.72 -2.22 -0.34
CA ALA A 102 18.75 -1.53 -1.10
C ALA A 102 18.19 -0.38 -1.97
N LEU A 103 17.06 -0.60 -2.64
CA LEU A 103 16.37 0.45 -3.41
C LEU A 103 15.95 1.62 -2.51
N MET A 104 15.43 1.32 -1.32
CA MET A 104 14.98 2.33 -0.39
C MET A 104 16.14 3.14 0.19
N GLY A 105 17.23 2.48 0.59
CA GLY A 105 18.43 3.14 1.12
C GLY A 105 19.13 4.07 0.12
N ALA A 106 18.89 3.89 -1.19
CA ALA A 106 19.44 4.75 -2.23
C ALA A 106 18.65 6.06 -2.45
N ILE A 107 17.47 6.20 -1.83
CA ILE A 107 16.61 7.38 -2.01
C ILE A 107 16.95 8.41 -0.95
N ALA A 108 17.29 9.61 -1.41
CA ALA A 108 17.53 10.78 -0.58
C ALA A 108 16.46 11.85 -0.84
N CYS A 109 16.10 12.60 0.21
CA CYS A 109 15.23 13.74 0.08
C CYS A 109 15.86 14.85 -0.77
N GLN A 110 15.04 15.56 -1.56
CA GLN A 110 15.47 16.73 -2.31
C GLN A 110 14.46 17.89 -2.23
N GLY A 111 14.94 19.11 -2.39
CA GLY A 111 14.12 20.32 -2.45
C GLY A 111 13.15 20.27 -3.64
N GLY A 112 11.89 20.62 -3.42
CA GLY A 112 10.84 20.47 -4.43
C GLY A 112 9.44 20.49 -3.85
N HIS A 113 8.47 20.18 -4.71
CA HIS A 113 7.05 20.15 -4.33
C HIS A 113 6.54 18.73 -4.15
N THR A 114 5.53 18.57 -3.28
CA THR A 114 4.78 17.33 -3.14
C THR A 114 3.99 17.04 -4.43
N GLN A 115 4.20 15.87 -5.02
CA GLN A 115 3.69 15.51 -6.36
C GLN A 115 2.92 14.18 -6.36
N ILE A 116 2.15 13.91 -5.31
CA ILE A 116 1.42 12.65 -5.13
C ILE A 116 0.49 12.28 -6.30
N SER A 117 -0.02 13.28 -7.04
CA SER A 117 -0.84 13.05 -8.24
C SER A 117 -0.12 12.21 -9.30
N ARG A 118 1.22 12.32 -9.41
CA ARG A 118 2.02 11.50 -10.34
C ARG A 118 2.04 10.04 -9.93
N VAL A 119 2.13 9.75 -8.63
CA VAL A 119 2.02 8.40 -8.07
C VAL A 119 0.64 7.84 -8.38
N LEU A 120 -0.42 8.58 -8.07
CA LEU A 120 -1.79 8.13 -8.33
C LEU A 120 -2.03 7.85 -9.82
N GLY A 121 -1.50 8.70 -10.71
CA GLY A 121 -1.58 8.48 -12.15
C GLY A 121 -0.80 7.25 -12.64
N HIS A 122 0.33 6.93 -12.00
CA HIS A 122 1.05 5.68 -12.25
C HIS A 122 0.24 4.47 -11.77
N LEU A 123 -0.27 4.50 -10.54
CA LEU A 123 -1.06 3.43 -9.95
C LEU A 123 -2.35 3.15 -10.73
N ALA A 124 -3.02 4.18 -11.22
CA ALA A 124 -4.19 4.03 -12.08
C ALA A 124 -3.86 3.26 -13.37
N LYS A 125 -2.68 3.46 -13.96
CA LYS A 125 -2.23 2.71 -15.15
C LYS A 125 -1.86 1.27 -14.80
N GLU A 126 -1.20 1.03 -13.67
CA GLU A 126 -0.88 -0.34 -13.21
C GLU A 126 -2.15 -1.13 -12.87
N ALA A 127 -3.17 -0.48 -12.32
CA ALA A 127 -4.47 -1.09 -12.06
C ALA A 127 -5.21 -1.52 -13.35
N GLN A 128 -5.00 -0.81 -14.47
CA GLN A 128 -5.54 -1.21 -15.78
C GLN A 128 -4.81 -2.40 -16.41
N ARG A 129 -3.62 -2.76 -15.91
CA ARG A 129 -2.77 -3.85 -16.42
C ARG A 129 -2.86 -5.13 -15.58
N SER A 130 -3.63 -5.09 -14.50
CA SER A 130 -3.79 -6.18 -13.52
C SER A 130 -5.18 -6.78 -13.66
#